data_AF-A0A3L7T9B7-F1
#
_entry.id   AF-A0A3L7T9B7-F1
#
_cell.length_a   1.000
_cell.length_b   1.000
_cell.length_c   1.000
_cell.angle_alpha   90.00
_cell.angle_beta   90.00
_cell.angle_gamma   90.00
#
_symmetry.space_group_name_H-M   'P 1'
#
loop_
_entity.id
_entity.type
_entity.pdbx_description
1 polymer ?
#
loop_
_entity_poly.entity_id
_entity_poly.type
_entity_poly.pdbx_seq_one_letter_code
_entity_poly.pdbx_strand_id
1 'polypeptide(L)'
;MFAFEAGFAVDLARAESRLPASARDALPQSRRVPADSDFTQKPLRIAVERAIHSIDGFTTAPLVETTIYDFGAISVTFRVPFDGDLPKLAVLAAALWNNRMLANAARIVVEETIATLGDTITRSELRVSAEDFVVFVVDPASCAASAPTVAEFGAANLAALLRLEDKPLSAEEIADAVQFPLAYGPRDLVLVDWAAAFIVDAEPAATLAVLEHANVQLAELKHLDSELDRGLDQVWTMLNDRSLFRPFRLRSNLRKLAELELEGAALFDGVTNALKLFGDQHLARVQRAAGRRFRIEDWEQSVSRKLSTLGSISERLESRQSQYRSEVLEWIIIMLILFEILQTLIR
;
A
#
# COMPACT_ATOMS: atom_id res chain seq x y z
N MET A 1 -9.99 -3.15 7.75
CA MET A 1 -9.04 -3.74 6.79
C MET A 1 -7.65 -3.39 7.26
N PHE A 2 -6.69 -4.30 7.19
CA PHE A 2 -5.31 -4.09 7.60
C PHE A 2 -4.40 -4.49 6.45
N ALA A 3 -3.67 -3.54 5.88
CA ALA A 3 -2.73 -3.81 4.79
C ALA A 3 -1.30 -3.93 5.35
N PHE A 4 -0.58 -4.96 4.89
CA PHE A 4 0.80 -5.24 5.24
C PHE A 4 1.64 -5.43 3.99
N GLU A 5 2.87 -4.94 4.06
CA GLU A 5 3.97 -5.37 3.20
C GLU A 5 4.52 -6.71 3.71
N ALA A 6 4.53 -7.73 2.86
CA ALA A 6 4.95 -9.10 3.23
C ALA A 6 6.19 -9.60 2.45
N GLY A 7 6.62 -8.89 1.40
CA GLY A 7 7.81 -9.19 0.61
C GLY A 7 7.70 -8.64 -0.81
N PHE A 8 8.83 -8.52 -1.52
CA PHE A 8 8.93 -7.80 -2.79
C PHE A 8 7.93 -8.20 -3.90
N ALA A 9 7.59 -9.48 -4.02
CA ALA A 9 6.66 -9.96 -5.04
C ALA A 9 6.10 -11.34 -4.68
N VAL A 10 4.91 -11.66 -5.18
CA VAL A 10 4.26 -12.97 -5.01
C VAL A 10 3.90 -13.55 -6.36
N ASP A 11 4.38 -14.77 -6.64
CA ASP A 11 3.88 -15.57 -7.77
C ASP A 11 2.48 -16.09 -7.43
N LEU A 12 1.44 -15.35 -7.85
CA LEU A 12 0.05 -15.66 -7.52
C LEU A 12 -0.40 -17.01 -8.07
N ALA A 13 0.11 -17.43 -9.24
CA ALA A 13 -0.24 -18.71 -9.84
C ALA A 13 0.31 -19.89 -9.02
N ARG A 14 1.55 -19.78 -8.54
CA ARG A 14 2.12 -20.78 -7.61
C ARG A 14 1.46 -20.70 -6.24
N ALA A 15 1.18 -19.49 -5.73
CA ALA A 15 0.52 -19.28 -4.45
C ALA A 15 -0.87 -19.93 -4.40
N GLU A 16 -1.63 -19.83 -5.48
CA GLU A 16 -2.97 -20.44 -5.61
C GLU A 16 -2.94 -21.95 -5.36
N SER A 17 -1.91 -22.65 -5.84
CA SER A 17 -1.75 -24.10 -5.64
C SER A 17 -1.45 -24.51 -4.20
N ARG A 18 -1.00 -23.59 -3.34
CA ARG A 18 -0.64 -23.84 -1.94
C ARG A 18 -1.78 -23.56 -0.98
N LEU A 19 -2.80 -22.85 -1.43
CA LEU A 19 -3.93 -22.46 -0.61
C LEU A 19 -5.08 -23.47 -0.72
N PRO A 20 -5.75 -23.79 0.40
CA PRO A 20 -6.85 -24.75 0.38
C PRO A 20 -8.02 -24.22 -0.46
N ALA A 21 -8.55 -25.06 -1.36
CA ALA A 21 -9.67 -24.69 -2.23
C ALA A 21 -10.90 -24.21 -1.43
N SER A 22 -11.17 -24.85 -0.28
CA SER A 22 -12.27 -24.47 0.62
C SER A 22 -12.20 -23.04 1.13
N ALA A 23 -11.00 -22.46 1.27
CA ALA A 23 -10.86 -21.08 1.69
C ALA A 23 -11.20 -20.09 0.57
N ARG A 24 -11.12 -20.50 -0.69
CA ARG A 24 -11.48 -19.65 -1.84
C ARG A 24 -12.97 -19.68 -2.10
N ASP A 25 -13.58 -20.86 -2.00
CA ASP A 25 -15.02 -21.06 -2.21
C ASP A 25 -15.89 -20.39 -1.13
N ALA A 26 -15.30 -20.02 0.01
CA ALA A 26 -15.97 -19.32 1.10
C ALA A 26 -16.26 -17.83 0.79
N LEU A 27 -15.75 -17.28 -0.31
CA LEU A 27 -15.96 -15.89 -0.68
C LEU A 27 -17.29 -15.69 -1.45
N PRO A 28 -18.03 -14.61 -1.18
CA PRO A 28 -19.20 -14.27 -1.98
C PRO A 28 -18.79 -13.96 -3.43
N GLN A 29 -19.39 -14.64 -4.40
CA GLN A 29 -19.23 -14.28 -5.82
C GLN A 29 -19.92 -12.93 -6.08
N SER A 30 -19.13 -11.86 -6.24
CA SER A 30 -19.67 -10.55 -6.62
C SER A 30 -20.08 -10.54 -8.10
N ARG A 31 -21.36 -10.24 -8.38
CA ARG A 31 -21.90 -10.12 -9.74
C ARG A 31 -21.37 -8.92 -10.53
N ARG A 32 -20.74 -7.94 -9.87
CA ARG A 32 -20.32 -6.65 -10.45
C ARG A 32 -18.82 -6.55 -10.75
N VAL A 33 -18.05 -7.62 -10.62
CA VAL A 33 -16.67 -7.63 -11.16
C VAL A 33 -16.76 -8.24 -12.56
N PRO A 34 -16.62 -7.45 -13.64
CA PRO A 34 -16.63 -8.00 -14.99
C PRO A 34 -15.58 -9.10 -15.11
N ALA A 35 -15.96 -10.22 -15.74
CA ALA A 35 -15.03 -11.29 -16.08
C ALA A 35 -13.92 -10.77 -17.02
N ASP A 36 -14.26 -9.82 -17.89
CA ASP A 36 -13.46 -9.35 -19.01
C ASP A 36 -12.88 -7.95 -18.75
N SER A 37 -11.76 -7.89 -18.03
CA SER A 37 -10.79 -6.82 -18.28
C SER A 37 -9.46 -7.49 -18.54
N ASP A 38 -8.76 -7.04 -19.58
CA ASP A 38 -7.43 -7.50 -19.93
C ASP A 38 -6.47 -7.17 -18.76
N PHE A 39 -6.29 -8.13 -17.86
CA PHE A 39 -5.50 -8.00 -16.64
C PHE A 39 -4.22 -8.84 -16.72
N THR A 40 -3.15 -8.32 -16.11
CA THR A 40 -1.89 -9.04 -15.94
C THR A 40 -1.92 -10.05 -14.78
N GLN A 41 -2.73 -9.84 -13.72
CA GLN A 41 -3.16 -10.87 -12.74
C GLN A 41 -4.12 -10.26 -11.69
N LYS A 42 -5.19 -10.98 -11.29
CA LYS A 42 -6.13 -10.54 -10.24
C LYS A 42 -5.57 -10.94 -8.86
N PRO A 43 -5.74 -10.12 -7.80
CA PRO A 43 -5.32 -10.48 -6.45
C PRO A 43 -5.98 -11.78 -6.00
N LEU A 44 -5.23 -12.62 -5.29
CA LEU A 44 -5.72 -13.88 -4.77
C LEU A 44 -6.44 -13.64 -3.45
N ARG A 45 -7.71 -14.04 -3.36
CA ARG A 45 -8.51 -13.89 -2.15
C ARG A 45 -8.83 -15.24 -1.53
N ILE A 46 -8.72 -15.32 -0.21
CA ILE A 46 -9.12 -16.46 0.62
C ILE A 46 -9.92 -15.96 1.82
N ALA A 47 -10.74 -16.83 2.40
CA ALA A 47 -11.44 -16.58 3.64
C ALA A 47 -11.34 -17.81 4.53
N VAL A 48 -10.91 -17.60 5.78
CA VAL A 48 -10.67 -18.71 6.72
C VAL A 48 -11.25 -18.36 8.08
N GLU A 49 -11.82 -19.37 8.75
CA GLU A 49 -12.33 -19.19 10.12
C GLU A 49 -11.18 -18.88 11.09
N ARG A 50 -11.44 -17.93 11.99
CA ARG A 50 -10.51 -17.42 13.00
C ARG A 50 -11.24 -17.15 14.31
N ALA A 51 -10.45 -16.89 15.35
CA ALA A 51 -10.98 -16.53 16.66
C ALA A 51 -11.85 -15.27 16.58
N ILE A 52 -12.94 -15.27 17.35
CA ILE A 52 -13.83 -14.12 17.46
C ILE A 52 -13.25 -13.14 18.49
N HIS A 53 -13.16 -11.87 18.11
CA HIS A 53 -12.66 -10.79 18.96
C HIS A 53 -13.80 -9.87 19.40
N SER A 54 -13.80 -9.49 20.68
CA SER A 54 -14.79 -8.57 21.25
C SER A 54 -14.28 -7.13 21.22
N ILE A 55 -15.07 -6.18 20.72
CA ILE A 55 -14.75 -4.77 20.57
C ILE A 55 -15.94 -3.95 21.05
N ASP A 56 -15.84 -3.38 22.25
CA ASP A 56 -16.86 -2.50 22.84
C ASP A 56 -18.31 -3.03 22.72
N GLY A 57 -18.53 -4.30 23.09
CA GLY A 57 -19.84 -4.96 23.02
C GLY A 57 -20.21 -5.54 21.66
N PHE A 58 -19.41 -5.30 20.62
CA PHE A 58 -19.50 -5.96 19.32
C PHE A 58 -18.52 -7.11 19.21
N THR A 59 -18.74 -8.00 18.23
CA THR A 59 -17.84 -9.13 17.97
C THR A 59 -17.52 -9.24 16.49
N THR A 60 -16.30 -9.66 16.15
CA THR A 60 -15.97 -10.00 14.77
C THR A 60 -16.74 -11.24 14.31
N ALA A 61 -17.06 -11.30 13.03
CA ALA A 61 -17.46 -12.53 12.37
C ALA A 61 -16.30 -13.55 12.41
N PRO A 62 -16.60 -14.86 12.41
CA PRO A 62 -15.57 -15.89 12.47
C PRO A 62 -14.76 -15.98 11.17
N LEU A 63 -15.36 -15.64 10.03
CA LEU A 63 -14.69 -15.69 8.73
C LEU A 63 -13.86 -14.42 8.50
N VAL A 64 -12.55 -14.59 8.34
CA VAL A 64 -11.59 -13.51 8.06
C VAL A 64 -11.10 -13.64 6.63
N GLU A 65 -11.22 -12.55 5.87
CA GLU A 65 -10.77 -12.49 4.48
C GLU A 65 -9.31 -12.06 4.41
N THR A 66 -8.54 -12.65 3.50
CA THR A 66 -7.16 -12.29 3.19
C THR A 66 -7.00 -12.13 1.68
N THR A 67 -6.48 -10.99 1.26
CA THR A 67 -6.24 -10.64 -0.14
C THR A 67 -4.74 -10.51 -0.36
N ILE A 68 -4.18 -11.24 -1.32
CA ILE A 68 -2.75 -11.30 -1.63
C ILE A 68 -2.53 -10.65 -3.01
N TYR A 69 -1.63 -9.69 -3.06
CA TYR A 69 -1.26 -8.97 -4.27
C TYR A 69 0.06 -9.49 -4.83
N ASP A 70 0.22 -9.42 -6.16
CA ASP A 70 1.41 -9.84 -6.89
C ASP A 70 2.65 -9.01 -6.56
N PHE A 71 2.47 -7.75 -6.16
CA PHE A 71 3.54 -6.86 -5.72
C PHE A 71 3.89 -6.99 -4.23
N GLY A 72 3.42 -8.03 -3.53
CA GLY A 72 3.90 -8.31 -2.16
C GLY A 72 2.92 -8.05 -1.03
N ALA A 73 1.97 -7.15 -1.24
CA ALA A 73 1.04 -6.76 -0.21
C ALA A 73 0.06 -7.88 0.18
N ILE A 74 -0.27 -7.94 1.47
CA ILE A 74 -1.33 -8.78 2.01
C ILE A 74 -2.29 -7.93 2.84
N SER A 75 -3.56 -7.94 2.49
CA SER A 75 -4.65 -7.28 3.23
C SER A 75 -5.46 -8.30 4.01
N VAL A 76 -5.78 -7.99 5.26
CA VAL A 76 -6.64 -8.80 6.14
C VAL A 76 -7.89 -8.01 6.53
N THR A 77 -9.06 -8.61 6.34
CA THR A 77 -10.35 -7.97 6.60
C THR A 77 -11.15 -8.76 7.64
N PHE A 78 -11.40 -8.12 8.77
CA PHE A 78 -12.39 -8.54 9.75
C PHE A 78 -13.73 -7.87 9.45
N ARG A 79 -14.82 -8.63 9.54
CA ARG A 79 -16.18 -8.10 9.51
C ARG A 79 -16.71 -8.02 10.93
N VAL A 80 -17.37 -6.91 11.29
CA VAL A 80 -18.04 -6.74 12.59
C VAL A 80 -19.52 -6.52 12.29
N PRO A 81 -20.38 -7.53 12.44
CA PRO A 81 -21.82 -7.35 12.31
C PRO A 81 -22.31 -6.37 13.38
N PHE A 82 -23.15 -5.43 12.98
CA PHE A 82 -23.74 -4.47 13.90
C PHE A 82 -25.24 -4.31 13.62
N ASP A 83 -25.96 -3.92 14.64
CA ASP A 83 -27.34 -3.45 14.59
C ASP A 83 -27.48 -2.26 15.55
N GLY A 84 -28.40 -1.35 15.26
CA GLY A 84 -28.66 -0.16 16.07
C GLY A 84 -28.40 1.17 15.37
N ASP A 85 -28.34 2.22 16.19
CA ASP A 85 -28.29 3.61 15.77
C ASP A 85 -26.86 4.17 15.64
N LEU A 86 -26.71 5.21 14.83
CA LEU A 86 -25.42 5.87 14.55
C LEU A 86 -24.64 6.29 15.81
N PRO A 87 -25.25 6.77 16.91
CA PRO A 87 -24.50 7.10 18.12
C PRO A 87 -23.77 5.91 18.74
N LYS A 88 -24.36 4.70 18.72
CA LYS A 88 -23.66 3.49 19.19
C LYS A 88 -22.50 3.12 18.26
N LEU A 89 -22.68 3.33 16.95
CA LEU A 89 -21.62 3.12 15.97
C LEU A 89 -20.46 4.10 16.17
N ALA A 90 -20.68 5.31 16.69
CA ALA A 90 -19.61 6.25 17.00
C ALA A 90 -18.69 5.74 18.13
N VAL A 91 -19.25 5.04 19.13
CA VAL A 91 -18.43 4.42 20.20
C VAL A 91 -17.60 3.26 19.63
N LEU A 92 -18.21 2.42 18.79
CA LEU A 92 -17.49 1.37 18.06
C LEU A 92 -16.39 1.98 17.15
N ALA A 93 -16.69 3.08 16.46
CA ALA A 93 -15.76 3.78 15.60
C ALA A 93 -14.50 4.21 16.37
N ALA A 94 -14.68 4.87 17.51
CA ALA A 94 -13.57 5.25 18.39
C ALA A 94 -12.79 4.04 18.94
N ALA A 95 -13.47 2.92 19.25
CA ALA A 95 -12.82 1.69 19.69
C ALA A 95 -12.03 0.97 18.59
N LEU A 96 -12.35 1.21 17.31
CA LEU A 96 -11.65 0.66 16.15
C LEU A 96 -10.40 1.47 15.79
N TRP A 97 -10.34 2.75 16.15
CA TRP A 97 -9.18 3.60 15.91
C TRP A 97 -7.90 3.02 16.53
N ASN A 98 -6.88 2.73 15.70
CA ASN A 98 -5.60 2.15 16.16
C ASN A 98 -5.78 0.89 17.04
N ASN A 99 -6.77 0.04 16.71
CA ASN A 99 -7.09 -1.12 17.53
C ASN A 99 -5.97 -2.19 17.46
N ARG A 100 -5.10 -2.18 18.48
CA ARG A 100 -3.93 -3.06 18.57
C ARG A 100 -4.27 -4.55 18.61
N MET A 101 -5.42 -4.91 19.19
CA MET A 101 -5.84 -6.31 19.25
C MET A 101 -6.10 -6.84 17.85
N LEU A 102 -6.88 -6.12 17.05
CA LEU A 102 -7.16 -6.50 15.67
C LEU A 102 -5.93 -6.41 14.78
N ALA A 103 -5.07 -5.41 14.98
CA ALA A 103 -3.81 -5.30 14.25
C ALA A 103 -2.89 -6.51 14.51
N ASN A 104 -2.78 -6.96 15.78
CA ASN A 104 -2.02 -8.16 16.12
C ASN A 104 -2.67 -9.44 15.58
N ALA A 105 -4.01 -9.53 15.62
CA ALA A 105 -4.72 -10.66 15.02
C ALA A 105 -4.51 -10.72 13.51
N ALA A 106 -4.57 -9.58 12.82
CA ALA A 106 -4.27 -9.47 11.39
C ALA A 106 -2.83 -9.92 11.10
N ARG A 107 -1.87 -9.45 11.91
CA ARG A 107 -0.46 -9.83 11.77
C ARG A 107 -0.27 -11.34 11.86
N ILE A 108 -0.90 -12.01 12.83
CA ILE A 108 -0.83 -13.48 12.96
C ILE A 108 -1.36 -14.15 11.68
N VAL A 109 -2.47 -13.67 11.13
CA VAL A 109 -3.02 -14.19 9.87
C VAL A 109 -2.03 -14.01 8.71
N VAL A 110 -1.36 -12.86 8.63
CA VAL A 110 -0.34 -12.61 7.60
C VAL A 110 0.88 -13.52 7.79
N GLU A 111 1.37 -13.70 9.02
CA GLU A 111 2.50 -14.60 9.33
C GLU A 111 2.18 -16.06 8.94
N GLU A 112 0.98 -16.54 9.25
CA GLU A 112 0.49 -17.86 8.81
C GLU A 112 0.39 -17.96 7.28
N THR A 113 -0.09 -16.90 6.63
CA THR A 113 -0.20 -16.83 5.17
C THR A 113 1.18 -16.88 4.52
N ILE A 114 2.14 -16.08 5.01
CA ILE A 114 3.54 -16.10 4.57
C ILE A 114 4.13 -17.49 4.73
N ALA A 115 3.93 -18.14 5.88
CA ALA A 115 4.44 -19.49 6.13
C ALA A 115 3.85 -20.53 5.15
N THR A 116 2.57 -20.39 4.80
CA THR A 116 1.89 -21.24 3.81
C THR A 116 2.39 -20.99 2.39
N LEU A 117 2.61 -19.73 2.05
CA LEU A 117 3.08 -19.31 0.72
C LEU A 117 4.55 -19.64 0.49
N GLY A 118 5.41 -19.55 1.51
CA GLY A 118 6.82 -19.96 1.42
C GLY A 118 7.59 -19.26 0.29
N ASP A 119 8.30 -20.05 -0.52
CA ASP A 119 9.12 -19.55 -1.65
C ASP A 119 8.33 -19.03 -2.87
N THR A 120 7.00 -18.89 -2.77
CA THR A 120 6.26 -18.07 -3.75
C THR A 120 6.41 -16.58 -3.48
N ILE A 121 6.84 -16.19 -2.27
CA ILE A 121 7.14 -14.81 -1.91
C ILE A 121 8.63 -14.54 -2.14
N THR A 122 8.93 -13.58 -3.00
CA THR A 122 10.28 -13.08 -3.21
C THR A 122 10.66 -12.17 -2.06
N ARG A 123 11.80 -12.45 -1.40
CA ARG A 123 12.33 -11.64 -0.27
C ARG A 123 11.26 -11.34 0.79
N SER A 124 10.69 -12.40 1.39
CA SER A 124 9.66 -12.22 2.42
C SER A 124 10.21 -11.41 3.60
N GLU A 125 9.53 -10.30 3.89
CA GLU A 125 9.80 -9.43 5.03
C GLU A 125 8.48 -8.82 5.50
N LEU A 126 7.98 -9.27 6.66
CA LEU A 126 6.77 -8.70 7.24
C LEU A 126 7.12 -7.44 8.03
N ARG A 127 6.54 -6.31 7.62
CA ARG A 127 6.73 -5.05 8.35
C ARG A 127 5.97 -5.00 9.68
N VAL A 128 6.43 -4.11 10.55
CA VAL A 128 5.94 -4.02 11.94
C VAL A 128 4.53 -3.42 12.02
N SER A 129 4.26 -2.38 11.23
CA SER A 129 2.99 -1.66 11.25
C SER A 129 2.15 -1.98 10.02
N ALA A 130 0.85 -2.11 10.24
CA ALA A 130 -0.14 -2.15 9.17
C ALA A 130 -0.69 -0.74 8.90
N GLU A 131 -1.25 -0.54 7.71
CA GLU A 131 -2.19 0.55 7.45
C GLU A 131 -3.62 0.04 7.68
N ASP A 132 -4.35 0.66 8.60
CA ASP A 132 -5.71 0.30 8.95
C ASP A 132 -6.75 1.24 8.31
N PHE A 133 -7.83 0.65 7.82
CA PHE A 133 -8.94 1.40 7.24
C PHE A 133 -10.28 0.77 7.63
N VAL A 134 -11.20 1.58 8.15
CA VAL A 134 -12.52 1.14 8.62
C VAL A 134 -13.57 1.43 7.57
N VAL A 135 -14.45 0.48 7.28
CA VAL A 135 -15.58 0.72 6.37
C VAL A 135 -16.88 0.32 7.04
N PHE A 136 -17.76 1.29 7.23
CA PHE A 136 -19.12 1.09 7.69
C PHE A 136 -19.99 0.80 6.47
N VAL A 137 -20.64 -0.37 6.44
CA VAL A 137 -21.49 -0.80 5.34
C VAL A 137 -22.89 -1.03 5.86
N VAL A 138 -23.86 -0.33 5.29
CA VAL A 138 -25.27 -0.39 5.65
C VAL A 138 -26.06 -0.92 4.45
N ASP A 139 -26.90 -1.92 4.69
CA ASP A 139 -27.84 -2.40 3.69
C ASP A 139 -28.91 -1.32 3.43
N PRO A 140 -29.16 -0.90 2.18
CA PRO A 140 -30.22 0.04 1.84
C PRO A 140 -31.62 -0.37 2.34
N ALA A 141 -31.86 -1.67 2.57
CA ALA A 141 -33.10 -2.19 3.15
C ALA A 141 -33.26 -1.85 4.65
N SER A 142 -32.16 -1.52 5.33
CA SER A 142 -32.16 -1.06 6.73
C SER A 142 -32.42 0.44 6.86
N CYS A 143 -32.39 1.17 5.75
CA CYS A 143 -32.67 2.61 5.70
C CYS A 143 -34.20 2.85 5.63
N ALA A 144 -34.62 4.07 6.01
CA ALA A 144 -36.01 4.47 5.82
C ALA A 144 -36.39 4.49 4.32
N ALA A 145 -37.67 4.71 4.03
CA ALA A 145 -38.16 4.73 2.64
C ALA A 145 -37.54 5.87 1.79
N SER A 146 -36.94 6.87 2.42
CA SER A 146 -36.19 7.97 1.80
C SER A 146 -34.89 7.50 1.13
N ALA A 147 -34.39 8.33 0.21
CA ALA A 147 -33.07 8.14 -0.37
C ALA A 147 -32.00 8.46 0.69
N PRO A 148 -31.00 7.57 0.88
CA PRO A 148 -29.95 7.75 1.87
C PRO A 148 -29.14 9.01 1.56
N THR A 149 -29.23 10.01 2.44
CA THR A 149 -28.48 11.26 2.28
C THR A 149 -27.73 11.64 3.54
N VAL A 150 -26.71 12.49 3.39
CA VAL A 150 -25.96 13.07 4.53
C VAL A 150 -26.91 13.74 5.55
N ALA A 151 -27.97 14.39 5.07
CA ALA A 151 -28.95 15.03 5.94
C ALA A 151 -29.78 14.02 6.74
N GLU A 152 -30.15 12.89 6.13
CA GLU A 152 -30.95 11.84 6.77
C GLU A 152 -30.19 11.13 7.90
N PHE A 153 -28.93 10.78 7.66
CA PHE A 153 -28.06 10.20 8.69
C PHE A 153 -27.53 11.24 9.70
N GLY A 154 -27.61 12.52 9.35
CA GLY A 154 -27.06 13.62 10.12
C GLY A 154 -25.55 13.79 9.89
N ALA A 155 -25.16 14.94 9.35
CA ALA A 155 -23.77 15.25 9.00
C ALA A 155 -22.79 15.05 10.17
N ALA A 156 -23.17 15.46 11.39
CA ALA A 156 -22.33 15.31 12.58
C ALA A 156 -22.08 13.83 12.94
N ASN A 157 -23.10 12.97 12.80
CA ASN A 157 -22.98 11.54 13.09
C ASN A 157 -22.08 10.87 12.06
N LEU A 158 -22.28 11.15 10.77
CA LEU A 158 -21.45 10.61 9.70
C LEU A 158 -20.00 11.07 9.84
N ALA A 159 -19.77 12.35 10.15
CA ALA A 159 -18.43 12.88 10.38
C ALA A 159 -17.74 12.18 11.57
N ALA A 160 -18.44 11.94 12.68
CA ALA A 160 -17.91 11.20 13.82
C ALA A 160 -17.46 9.78 13.43
N LEU A 161 -18.27 9.06 12.63
CA LEU A 161 -17.89 7.74 12.09
C LEU A 161 -16.67 7.83 11.16
N LEU A 162 -16.67 8.77 10.23
CA LEU A 162 -15.59 8.92 9.25
C LEU A 162 -14.24 9.32 9.88
N ARG A 163 -14.29 10.06 11.00
CA ARG A 163 -13.11 10.45 11.78
C ARG A 163 -12.74 9.47 12.88
N LEU A 164 -13.59 8.47 13.13
CA LEU A 164 -13.44 7.51 14.22
C LEU A 164 -13.32 8.21 15.59
N GLU A 165 -14.14 9.25 15.81
CA GLU A 165 -14.14 10.08 17.02
C GLU A 165 -15.50 10.00 17.74
N ASP A 166 -15.46 9.85 19.06
CA ASP A 166 -16.67 9.87 19.92
C ASP A 166 -16.95 11.26 20.52
N LYS A 167 -16.04 12.22 20.28
CA LYS A 167 -16.16 13.60 20.75
C LYS A 167 -16.81 14.51 19.71
N PRO A 168 -17.46 15.60 20.14
CA PRO A 168 -18.02 16.59 19.23
C PRO A 168 -16.95 17.20 18.31
N LEU A 169 -17.22 17.18 17.00
CA LEU A 169 -16.40 17.82 15.97
C LEU A 169 -16.81 19.27 15.75
N SER A 170 -15.88 20.10 15.24
CA SER A 170 -16.20 21.47 14.82
C SER A 170 -17.08 21.46 13.57
N ALA A 171 -17.78 22.57 13.30
CA ALA A 171 -18.58 22.69 12.08
C ALA A 171 -17.74 22.57 10.80
N GLU A 172 -16.48 23.01 10.84
CA GLU A 172 -15.53 22.90 9.73
C GLU A 172 -15.14 21.44 9.49
N GLU A 173 -14.79 20.69 10.54
CA GLU A 173 -14.45 19.27 10.46
C GLU A 173 -15.63 18.43 9.96
N ILE A 174 -16.85 18.75 10.41
CA ILE A 174 -18.07 18.09 9.95
C ILE A 174 -18.28 18.36 8.46
N ALA A 175 -18.18 19.62 8.04
CA ALA A 175 -18.37 20.01 6.65
C ALA A 175 -17.33 19.37 5.73
N ASP A 176 -16.05 19.32 6.15
CA ASP A 176 -14.99 18.65 5.40
C ASP A 176 -15.26 17.15 5.26
N ALA A 177 -15.58 16.46 6.37
CA ALA A 177 -15.76 15.00 6.36
C ALA A 177 -16.85 14.55 5.37
N VAL A 178 -17.98 15.28 5.32
CA VAL A 178 -19.15 14.90 4.50
C VAL A 178 -19.22 15.62 3.15
N GLN A 179 -18.18 16.35 2.74
CA GLN A 179 -18.22 17.29 1.61
C GLN A 179 -18.55 16.65 0.26
N PHE A 180 -18.15 15.39 0.02
CA PHE A 180 -18.23 14.76 -1.29
C PHE A 180 -18.98 13.41 -1.26
N PRO A 181 -20.30 13.43 -1.08
CA PRO A 181 -21.11 12.22 -1.21
C PRO A 181 -21.10 11.74 -2.66
N LEU A 182 -20.92 10.44 -2.85
CA LEU A 182 -21.03 9.75 -4.12
C LEU A 182 -22.25 8.84 -4.11
N ALA A 183 -22.94 8.75 -5.23
CA ALA A 183 -24.05 7.81 -5.43
C ALA A 183 -24.00 7.26 -6.87
N TYR A 184 -24.35 6.00 -7.03
CA TYR A 184 -24.61 5.39 -8.33
C TYR A 184 -26.10 5.38 -8.63
N GLY A 185 -26.87 4.72 -7.76
CA GLY A 185 -28.32 4.69 -7.78
C GLY A 185 -28.97 5.59 -6.72
N PRO A 186 -30.32 5.66 -6.71
CA PRO A 186 -31.08 6.49 -5.77
C PRO A 186 -31.07 5.97 -4.34
N ARG A 187 -30.56 4.74 -4.11
CA ARG A 187 -30.47 4.13 -2.78
C ARG A 187 -29.02 3.87 -2.35
N ASP A 188 -28.08 4.56 -2.98
CA ASP A 188 -26.66 4.40 -2.70
C ASP A 188 -26.08 5.69 -2.11
N LEU A 189 -25.17 5.53 -1.15
CA LEU A 189 -24.40 6.64 -0.60
C LEU A 189 -23.00 6.13 -0.25
N VAL A 190 -21.98 6.79 -0.78
CA VAL A 190 -20.59 6.51 -0.44
C VAL A 190 -19.92 7.80 0.01
N LEU A 191 -19.38 7.78 1.22
CA LEU A 191 -18.50 8.80 1.77
C LEU A 191 -17.17 8.15 2.08
N VAL A 192 -16.09 8.81 1.66
CA VAL A 192 -14.73 8.35 1.91
C VAL A 192 -13.99 9.46 2.63
N ASP A 193 -13.32 9.09 3.70
CA ASP A 193 -12.39 9.93 4.45
C ASP A 193 -11.04 9.21 4.64
N TRP A 194 -10.09 9.85 5.31
CA TRP A 194 -8.72 9.36 5.46
C TRP A 194 -8.62 8.11 6.37
N ALA A 195 -9.50 7.98 7.36
CA ALA A 195 -9.47 6.88 8.33
C ALA A 195 -10.60 5.86 8.13
N ALA A 196 -11.73 6.31 7.59
CA ALA A 196 -12.87 5.44 7.35
C ALA A 196 -13.71 5.84 6.14
N ALA A 197 -14.58 4.92 5.72
CA ALA A 197 -15.63 5.15 4.74
C ALA A 197 -17.00 4.72 5.28
N PHE A 198 -18.05 5.38 4.78
CA PHE A 198 -19.44 5.02 5.04
C PHE A 198 -20.14 4.71 3.71
N ILE A 199 -20.72 3.52 3.62
CA ILE A 199 -21.33 2.99 2.41
C ILE A 199 -22.77 2.54 2.73
N VAL A 200 -23.71 3.00 1.93
CA VAL A 200 -25.05 2.42 1.78
C VAL A 200 -25.07 1.81 0.38
N ASP A 201 -25.08 0.48 0.29
CA ASP A 201 -25.06 -0.27 -0.97
C ASP A 201 -25.53 -1.70 -0.71
N ALA A 202 -26.40 -2.22 -1.58
CA ALA A 202 -26.88 -3.61 -1.49
C ALA A 202 -25.81 -4.62 -1.97
N GLU A 203 -24.90 -4.19 -2.86
CA GLU A 203 -23.81 -5.02 -3.40
C GLU A 203 -22.44 -4.31 -3.22
N PRO A 204 -21.98 -4.10 -1.98
CA PRO A 204 -20.83 -3.23 -1.65
C PRO A 204 -19.48 -3.83 -2.08
N ALA A 205 -19.44 -5.08 -2.56
CA ALA A 205 -18.21 -5.84 -2.77
C ALA A 205 -17.22 -5.16 -3.73
N ALA A 206 -17.72 -4.52 -4.80
CA ALA A 206 -16.86 -3.79 -5.74
C ALA A 206 -16.28 -2.52 -5.10
N THR A 207 -17.11 -1.73 -4.40
CA THR A 207 -16.71 -0.52 -3.68
C THR A 207 -15.70 -0.85 -2.57
N LEU A 208 -15.90 -1.94 -1.83
CA LEU A 208 -14.97 -2.43 -0.81
C LEU A 208 -13.63 -2.83 -1.41
N ALA A 209 -13.61 -3.49 -2.57
CA ALA A 209 -12.37 -3.86 -3.24
C ALA A 209 -11.57 -2.62 -3.71
N VAL A 210 -12.25 -1.57 -4.15
CA VAL A 210 -11.63 -0.27 -4.50
C VAL A 210 -10.96 0.33 -3.26
N LEU A 211 -11.68 0.40 -2.14
CA LEU A 211 -11.16 0.99 -0.90
C LEU A 211 -10.03 0.15 -0.28
N GLU A 212 -10.15 -1.18 -0.30
CA GLU A 212 -9.10 -2.10 0.11
C GLU A 212 -7.83 -1.88 -0.71
N HIS A 213 -7.98 -1.79 -2.04
CA HIS A 213 -6.86 -1.53 -2.94
C HIS A 213 -6.21 -0.17 -2.64
N ALA A 214 -6.98 0.90 -2.49
CA ALA A 214 -6.45 2.21 -2.15
C ALA A 214 -5.69 2.21 -0.81
N ASN A 215 -6.15 1.45 0.19
CA ASN A 215 -5.46 1.31 1.47
C ASN A 215 -4.13 0.55 1.32
N VAL A 216 -4.13 -0.52 0.52
CA VAL A 216 -2.90 -1.25 0.16
C VAL A 216 -1.91 -0.34 -0.54
N GLN A 217 -2.35 0.44 -1.54
CA GLN A 217 -1.48 1.38 -2.24
C GLN A 217 -0.84 2.40 -1.30
N LEU A 218 -1.61 2.91 -0.32
CA LEU A 218 -1.06 3.82 0.68
C LEU A 218 0.04 3.14 1.51
N ALA A 219 -0.16 1.89 1.92
CA ALA A 219 0.84 1.11 2.67
C ALA A 219 2.13 0.92 1.86
N GLU A 220 2.00 0.52 0.60
CA GLU A 220 3.12 0.30 -0.32
C GLU A 220 3.89 1.59 -0.61
N LEU A 221 3.19 2.69 -0.90
CA LEU A 221 3.83 3.97 -1.17
C LEU A 221 4.58 4.51 0.06
N LYS A 222 3.99 4.39 1.26
CA LYS A 222 4.67 4.75 2.52
C LYS A 222 5.90 3.88 2.77
N HIS A 223 5.81 2.59 2.46
CA HIS A 223 6.91 1.66 2.55
C HIS A 223 8.05 2.06 1.63
N LEU A 224 7.75 2.22 0.34
CA LEU A 224 8.72 2.60 -0.68
C LEU A 224 9.37 3.95 -0.37
N ASP A 225 8.56 4.94 0.04
CA ASP A 225 9.05 6.26 0.46
C ASP A 225 10.09 6.16 1.60
N SER A 226 9.82 5.29 2.59
CA SER A 226 10.71 5.03 3.71
C SER A 226 11.97 4.23 3.32
N GLU A 227 11.88 3.31 2.36
CA GLU A 227 13.03 2.56 1.85
C GLU A 227 13.99 3.45 1.09
N LEU A 228 13.43 4.30 0.21
CA LEU A 228 14.20 5.24 -0.58
C LEU A 228 14.89 6.28 0.32
N ASP A 229 14.24 6.73 1.40
CA ASP A 229 14.89 7.61 2.40
C ASP A 229 16.09 6.92 3.06
N ARG A 230 15.93 5.68 3.53
CA ARG A 230 17.05 4.92 4.11
C ARG A 230 18.16 4.73 3.09
N GLY A 231 17.83 4.49 1.83
CA GLY A 231 18.79 4.39 0.73
C GLY A 231 19.56 5.69 0.51
N LEU A 232 18.85 6.82 0.45
CA LEU A 232 19.46 8.14 0.30
C LEU A 232 20.39 8.49 1.48
N ASP A 233 19.97 8.21 2.72
CA ASP A 233 20.80 8.43 3.91
C ASP A 233 22.08 7.58 3.89
N GLN A 234 21.99 6.33 3.43
CA GLN A 234 23.16 5.47 3.24
C GLN A 234 24.11 6.07 2.19
N VAL A 235 23.60 6.61 1.09
CA VAL A 235 24.44 7.28 0.08
C VAL A 235 25.12 8.52 0.66
N TRP A 236 24.39 9.35 1.41
CA TRP A 236 24.95 10.56 2.04
C TRP A 236 26.06 10.25 3.04
N THR A 237 25.84 9.27 3.91
CA THR A 237 26.87 8.83 4.87
C THR A 237 28.11 8.28 4.16
N MET A 238 27.93 7.56 3.04
CA MET A 238 29.04 7.06 2.24
C MET A 238 29.84 8.17 1.55
N LEU A 239 29.19 9.20 1.01
CA LEU A 239 29.86 10.32 0.35
C LEU A 239 30.71 11.17 1.31
N ASN A 240 30.33 11.21 2.59
CA ASN A 240 31.01 12.02 3.59
C ASN A 240 32.19 11.30 4.26
N ASP A 241 32.29 9.96 4.15
CA ASP A 241 33.40 9.20 4.72
C ASP A 241 34.60 9.15 3.74
N ARG A 242 35.67 9.90 4.08
CA ARG A 242 36.93 9.99 3.32
C ARG A 242 37.65 8.65 3.16
N SER A 243 37.32 7.62 3.96
CA SER A 243 37.90 6.27 3.85
C SER A 243 37.32 5.45 2.67
N LEU A 244 36.13 5.82 2.19
CA LEU A 244 35.38 5.06 1.18
C LEU A 244 35.78 5.37 -0.27
N PHE A 245 36.73 6.28 -0.51
CA PHE A 245 37.34 6.56 -1.82
C PHE A 245 38.26 5.42 -2.34
N ARG A 246 38.29 4.25 -1.69
CA ARG A 246 38.92 3.05 -2.27
C ARG A 246 38.11 2.54 -3.48
N PRO A 247 38.73 2.33 -4.66
CA PRO A 247 38.02 2.08 -5.92
C PRO A 247 37.14 0.81 -5.92
N PHE A 248 37.47 -0.18 -5.07
CA PHE A 248 36.68 -1.41 -4.93
C PHE A 248 35.39 -1.22 -4.12
N ARG A 249 35.37 -0.36 -3.10
CA ARG A 249 34.16 -0.11 -2.29
C ARG A 249 33.16 0.79 -3.02
N LEU A 250 33.67 1.73 -3.83
CA LEU A 250 32.82 2.59 -4.67
C LEU A 250 31.98 1.77 -5.66
N ARG A 251 32.58 0.74 -6.30
CA ARG A 251 31.84 -0.15 -7.24
C ARG A 251 30.74 -0.96 -6.58
N SER A 252 30.99 -1.55 -5.42
CA SER A 252 29.95 -2.30 -4.70
C SER A 252 28.81 -1.40 -4.26
N ASN A 253 29.10 -0.16 -3.88
CA ASN A 253 28.10 0.80 -3.43
C ASN A 253 27.24 1.31 -4.59
N LEU A 254 27.84 1.54 -5.77
CA LEU A 254 27.07 1.92 -6.98
C LEU A 254 26.11 0.83 -7.43
N ARG A 255 26.53 -0.44 -7.36
CA ARG A 255 25.63 -1.56 -7.67
C ARG A 255 24.43 -1.61 -6.74
N LYS A 256 24.63 -1.41 -5.43
CA LYS A 256 23.54 -1.36 -4.45
C LYS A 256 22.58 -0.19 -4.71
N LEU A 257 23.11 0.95 -5.14
CA LEU A 257 22.30 2.12 -5.48
C LEU A 257 21.43 1.87 -6.71
N ALA A 258 22.03 1.32 -7.78
CA ALA A 258 21.31 0.95 -8.99
C ALA A 258 20.29 -0.18 -8.73
N GLU A 259 20.61 -1.15 -7.87
CA GLU A 259 19.67 -2.20 -7.45
C GLU A 259 18.47 -1.60 -6.72
N LEU A 260 18.69 -0.70 -5.75
CA LEU A 260 17.61 -0.01 -5.05
C LEU A 260 16.73 0.85 -5.99
N GLU A 261 17.35 1.55 -6.94
CA GLU A 261 16.63 2.33 -7.95
C GLU A 261 15.74 1.46 -8.83
N LEU A 262 16.29 0.36 -9.37
CA LEU A 262 15.57 -0.58 -10.22
C LEU A 262 14.44 -1.28 -9.46
N GLU A 263 14.70 -1.72 -8.23
CA GLU A 263 13.72 -2.37 -7.37
C GLU A 263 12.59 -1.42 -6.98
N GLY A 264 12.95 -0.21 -6.55
CA GLY A 264 11.96 0.82 -6.21
C GLY A 264 11.10 1.23 -7.39
N ALA A 265 11.68 1.33 -8.59
CA ALA A 265 10.93 1.59 -9.82
C ALA A 265 9.97 0.44 -10.17
N ALA A 266 10.43 -0.81 -10.06
CA ALA A 266 9.59 -1.98 -10.33
C ALA A 266 8.40 -2.09 -9.36
N LEU A 267 8.62 -1.84 -8.05
CA LEU A 267 7.54 -1.79 -7.06
C LEU A 267 6.57 -0.64 -7.34
N PHE A 268 7.09 0.56 -7.62
CA PHE A 268 6.27 1.71 -7.97
C PHE A 268 5.38 1.45 -9.20
N ASP A 269 5.95 0.84 -10.24
CA ASP A 269 5.21 0.44 -11.44
C ASP A 269 4.17 -0.65 -11.13
N GLY A 270 4.46 -1.59 -10.23
CA GLY A 270 3.50 -2.60 -9.78
C GLY A 270 2.29 -1.99 -9.06
N VAL A 271 2.55 -1.11 -8.10
CA VAL A 271 1.52 -0.42 -7.31
C VAL A 271 0.63 0.47 -8.18
N THR A 272 1.21 1.18 -9.14
CA THR A 272 0.48 2.10 -10.03
C THR A 272 -0.27 1.38 -11.16
N ASN A 273 0.22 0.25 -11.66
CA ASN A 273 -0.48 -0.50 -12.72
C ASN A 273 -1.66 -1.34 -12.23
N ALA A 274 -1.68 -1.74 -10.96
CA ALA A 274 -2.80 -2.49 -10.36
C ALA A 274 -4.14 -1.71 -10.38
N LEU A 275 -4.10 -0.39 -10.59
CA LEU A 275 -5.26 0.52 -10.63
C LEU A 275 -6.24 0.30 -11.77
N LYS A 276 -5.89 -0.46 -12.82
CA LYS A 276 -6.78 -0.70 -13.97
C LYS A 276 -7.98 -1.59 -13.64
N LEU A 277 -8.15 -1.99 -12.37
CA LEU A 277 -9.13 -2.97 -11.91
C LEU A 277 -10.61 -2.59 -12.04
N PHE A 278 -10.94 -1.30 -12.22
CA PHE A 278 -12.32 -0.84 -12.04
C PHE A 278 -12.85 -0.15 -13.31
N GLY A 279 -13.38 -0.96 -14.22
CA GLY A 279 -13.93 -0.51 -15.53
C GLY A 279 -15.27 0.25 -15.47
N ASP A 280 -15.81 0.55 -14.28
CA ASP A 280 -17.03 1.35 -14.11
C ASP A 280 -16.68 2.79 -13.69
N GLN A 281 -17.32 3.77 -14.35
CA GLN A 281 -17.21 5.18 -14.04
C GLN A 281 -17.53 5.51 -12.57
N HIS A 282 -18.44 4.78 -11.91
CA HIS A 282 -18.72 4.98 -10.48
C HIS A 282 -17.57 4.55 -9.59
N LEU A 283 -17.01 3.36 -9.81
CA LEU A 283 -15.87 2.87 -9.05
C LEU A 283 -14.65 3.78 -9.27
N ALA A 284 -14.46 4.32 -10.47
CA ALA A 284 -13.44 5.33 -10.73
C ALA A 284 -13.65 6.63 -9.93
N ARG A 285 -14.90 7.02 -9.63
CA ARG A 285 -15.19 8.16 -8.73
C ARG A 285 -14.83 7.84 -7.28
N VAL A 286 -15.14 6.62 -6.82
CA VAL A 286 -14.75 6.15 -5.48
C VAL A 286 -13.24 6.10 -5.34
N GLN A 287 -12.52 5.53 -6.32
CA GLN A 287 -11.06 5.49 -6.33
C GLN A 287 -10.45 6.89 -6.26
N ARG A 288 -10.98 7.86 -7.02
CA ARG A 288 -10.54 9.26 -6.95
C ARG A 288 -10.81 9.90 -5.60
N ALA A 289 -11.95 9.62 -4.98
CA ALA A 289 -12.26 10.12 -3.64
C ALA A 289 -11.30 9.54 -2.59
N ALA A 290 -11.03 8.24 -2.64
CA ALA A 290 -10.06 7.58 -1.78
C ALA A 290 -8.64 8.12 -2.00
N GLY A 291 -8.18 8.19 -3.25
CA GLY A 291 -6.86 8.70 -3.60
C GLY A 291 -6.62 10.13 -3.09
N ARG A 292 -7.62 11.00 -3.20
CA ARG A 292 -7.54 12.37 -2.65
C ARG A 292 -7.47 12.37 -1.12
N ARG A 293 -8.31 11.59 -0.43
CA ARG A 293 -8.35 11.53 1.04
C ARG A 293 -7.08 10.90 1.63
N PHE A 294 -6.55 9.88 0.98
CA PHE A 294 -5.30 9.21 1.37
C PHE A 294 -4.06 9.99 0.92
N ARG A 295 -4.24 11.03 0.10
CA ARG A 295 -3.18 11.82 -0.53
C ARG A 295 -2.19 10.95 -1.32
N ILE A 296 -2.72 9.98 -2.07
CA ILE A 296 -1.91 9.04 -2.86
C ILE A 296 -0.99 9.80 -3.83
N GLU A 297 -1.51 10.82 -4.51
CA GLU A 297 -0.71 11.63 -5.46
C GLU A 297 0.51 12.30 -4.81
N ASP A 298 0.38 12.76 -3.56
CA ASP A 298 1.50 13.38 -2.84
C ASP A 298 2.60 12.35 -2.53
N TRP A 299 2.20 11.13 -2.16
CA TRP A 299 3.12 10.03 -1.90
C TRP A 299 3.79 9.55 -3.18
N GLU A 300 3.03 9.38 -4.27
CA GLU A 300 3.57 9.05 -5.59
C GLU A 300 4.60 10.09 -6.05
N GLN A 301 4.30 11.38 -5.86
CA GLN A 301 5.22 12.45 -6.20
C GLN A 301 6.48 12.44 -5.31
N SER A 302 6.34 12.13 -4.02
CA SER A 302 7.47 11.98 -3.10
C SER A 302 8.41 10.85 -3.55
N VAL A 303 7.86 9.67 -3.78
CA VAL A 303 8.57 8.48 -4.26
C VAL A 303 9.25 8.75 -5.60
N SER A 304 8.53 9.30 -6.57
CA SER A 304 9.07 9.63 -7.90
C SER A 304 10.25 10.60 -7.82
N ARG A 305 10.17 11.65 -6.99
CA ARG A 305 11.29 12.57 -6.75
C ARG A 305 12.50 11.86 -6.12
N LYS A 306 12.27 10.95 -5.17
CA LYS A 306 13.35 10.18 -4.52
C LYS A 306 14.03 9.23 -5.49
N LEU A 307 13.26 8.48 -6.29
CA LEU A 307 13.79 7.63 -7.37
C LEU A 307 14.62 8.45 -8.37
N SER A 308 14.10 9.58 -8.85
CA SER A 308 14.83 10.50 -9.74
C SER A 308 16.13 11.00 -9.11
N THR A 309 16.12 11.30 -7.81
CA THR A 309 17.31 11.75 -7.08
C THR A 309 18.35 10.62 -7.01
N LEU A 310 17.94 9.39 -6.69
CA LEU A 310 18.83 8.22 -6.68
C LEU A 310 19.48 8.00 -8.06
N GLY A 311 18.68 8.00 -9.13
CA GLY A 311 19.20 7.87 -10.50
C GLY A 311 20.20 8.95 -10.87
N SER A 312 19.92 10.22 -10.51
CA SER A 312 20.87 11.32 -10.76
C SER A 312 22.20 11.16 -10.00
N ILE A 313 22.17 10.55 -8.81
CA ILE A 313 23.39 10.27 -8.04
C ILE A 313 24.15 9.10 -8.67
N SER A 314 23.46 8.04 -9.06
CA SER A 314 24.03 6.89 -9.80
C SER A 314 24.80 7.37 -11.04
N GLU A 315 24.15 8.15 -11.91
CA GLU A 315 24.77 8.67 -13.15
C GLU A 315 26.00 9.56 -12.88
N ARG A 316 25.90 10.46 -11.88
CA ARG A 316 27.02 11.34 -11.50
C ARG A 316 28.21 10.59 -10.92
N LEU A 317 27.99 9.46 -10.26
CA LEU A 317 29.08 8.65 -9.73
C LEU A 317 29.69 7.72 -10.79
N GLU A 318 28.90 7.19 -11.72
CA GLU A 318 29.40 6.41 -12.86
C GLU A 318 30.29 7.26 -13.79
N SER A 319 29.86 8.48 -14.11
CA SER A 319 30.66 9.43 -14.91
C SER A 319 32.03 9.73 -14.28
N ARG A 320 32.10 9.90 -12.95
CA ARG A 320 33.38 10.06 -12.22
C ARG A 320 34.28 8.83 -12.35
N GLN A 321 33.72 7.62 -12.37
CA GLN A 321 34.51 6.40 -12.54
C GLN A 321 35.08 6.27 -13.96
N SER A 322 34.32 6.65 -14.98
CA SER A 322 34.82 6.70 -16.37
C SER A 322 35.98 7.68 -16.49
N GLN A 323 35.83 8.86 -15.89
CA GLN A 323 36.87 9.90 -15.88
C GLN A 323 38.13 9.45 -15.14
N TYR A 324 38.01 8.81 -13.96
CA TYR A 324 39.14 8.21 -13.26
C TYR A 324 39.85 7.11 -14.07
N ARG A 325 39.12 6.26 -14.81
CA ARG A 325 39.75 5.24 -15.67
C ARG A 325 40.53 5.87 -16.81
N SER A 326 40.00 6.96 -17.38
CA SER A 326 40.69 7.74 -18.41
C SER A 326 41.95 8.40 -17.85
N GLU A 327 41.86 9.04 -16.68
CA GLU A 327 43.02 9.65 -16.00
C GLU A 327 44.06 8.60 -15.60
N VAL A 328 43.65 7.42 -15.11
CA VAL A 328 44.60 6.34 -14.77
C VAL A 328 45.28 5.79 -16.03
N LEU A 329 44.55 5.63 -17.14
CA LEU A 329 45.16 5.27 -18.42
C LEU A 329 46.17 6.33 -18.86
N GLU A 330 45.84 7.61 -18.69
CA GLU A 330 46.75 8.72 -18.99
C GLU A 330 48.00 8.67 -18.10
N TRP A 331 47.85 8.47 -16.79
CA TRP A 331 48.97 8.31 -15.87
C TRP A 331 49.84 7.09 -16.16
N ILE A 332 49.24 5.96 -16.56
CA ILE A 332 49.97 4.76 -16.99
C ILE A 332 50.78 5.07 -18.25
N ILE A 333 50.20 5.76 -19.23
CA ILE A 333 50.89 6.19 -20.45
C ILE A 333 52.05 7.14 -20.11
N ILE A 334 51.81 8.15 -19.26
CA ILE A 334 52.84 9.09 -18.81
C ILE A 334 53.99 8.37 -18.09
N MET A 335 53.67 7.43 -17.19
CA MET A 335 54.67 6.61 -16.49
C MET A 335 55.48 5.72 -17.44
N LEU A 336 54.83 5.11 -18.44
CA LEU A 336 55.50 4.30 -19.47
C LEU A 336 56.48 5.14 -20.30
N ILE A 337 56.07 6.33 -20.73
CA ILE A 337 56.92 7.27 -21.47
C ILE A 337 58.11 7.72 -20.61
N LEU A 338 57.85 8.09 -19.35
CA LEU A 338 58.89 8.51 -18.42
C LEU A 338 59.94 7.41 -18.18
N PHE A 339 59.48 6.16 -18.04
CA PHE A 339 60.34 5.00 -17.87
C PHE A 339 61.24 4.75 -19.10
N GLU A 340 60.69 4.87 -20.32
CA GLU A 340 61.43 4.72 -21.57
C GLU A 340 62.53 5.79 -21.74
N ILE A 341 62.22 7.04 -21.40
CA ILE A 341 63.18 8.15 -21.42
C ILE A 341 64.32 7.90 -20.42
N LEU A 342 64.01 7.47 -19.20
CA LEU A 342 65.02 7.14 -18.18
C LEU A 342 65.94 5.99 -18.63
N GLN A 343 65.39 4.93 -19.22
CA GLN A 343 66.21 3.84 -19.78
C GLN A 343 67.13 4.33 -20.89
N THR A 344 66.65 5.23 -21.74
CA THR A 344 67.44 5.81 -22.84
C THR A 344 68.57 6.70 -22.31
N LEU A 345 68.37 7.41 -21.20
CA LEU A 345 69.36 8.33 -20.63
C LEU A 345 70.48 7.63 -19.83
N ILE A 346 70.20 6.43 -19.32
CA ILE A 346 71.16 5.62 -18.53
C ILE A 346 72.04 4.74 -19.43
N ARG A 347 71.69 4.60 -20.72
CA ARG A 347 72.41 3.79 -21.71
C ARG A 347 73.47 4.59 -22.46
#